data_AF-A0A5C6NV63-F1
#
_entry.id   AF-A0A5C6NV63-F1
#
_cell.length_a   1.000
_cell.length_b   1.000
_cell.length_c   1.000
_cell.angle_alpha   90.00
_cell.angle_beta   90.00
_cell.angle_gamma   90.00
#
_symmetry.space_group_name_H-M   'P 1'
#
loop_
_entity.id
_entity.type
_entity.pdbx_description
1 polymer ?
#
loop_
_entity_poly.entity_id
_entity_poly.type
_entity_poly.pdbx_seq_one_letter_code
_entity_poly.pdbx_strand_id
1 'polypeptide(L)'
;MFTGRLRSEIPAALISLGDSLMLAGARLTILDLSDNAFGPDGVKGIEKLLKSSACYTLQELRLNNCGMGIGGGKILAASLVECYEKSSKEGAPLSLKVFVAGRNRLENDGATALAQAFQMMGSLEEVHMPQNGINYPGITALAKAMQHNTGLRILNLNDNTFTEKGAVAMAQALKYLNSIQVINFGDCLELNLSFGEITEEAALEVARAIKDKSQLEKLDLNGNCLGVDGCKALIDSLESMNMAEVLGSLSDDDGEPDDDDDDDDDEDDEEELGEEEIEEEEEEDDEDDKEEKTDSSIKVSTPPSTRPPDVASFLSFPSPDKLLKLGDRRAMLIEEQVDVSDVTKTTEAFLKIASVYKEENSEVKAAVLDSIDNLLRKAFTSPSFQGYNFVSSLLVLLGLIKSEEKVKPVHVVPGHLQALEHVVRQDYFPQESVTVLQAFMSRNNKALESCGNARNSLQSTLQRIRPEG
;
A
#
# COMPACT_ATOMS: atom_id res chain seq x y z
N MET A 1 -2.04 4.25 -3.58
CA MET A 1 -1.60 4.55 -4.97
C MET A 1 -2.38 5.68 -5.66
N PHE A 2 -3.71 5.79 -5.50
CA PHE A 2 -4.53 6.75 -6.27
C PHE A 2 -5.09 7.94 -5.49
N THR A 3 -4.77 8.08 -4.20
CA THR A 3 -5.11 9.26 -3.39
C THR A 3 -4.58 10.55 -4.06
N GLY A 4 -5.47 11.46 -4.43
CA GLY A 4 -5.12 12.73 -5.10
C GLY A 4 -4.91 12.64 -6.61
N ARG A 5 -5.17 11.48 -7.25
CA ARG A 5 -5.17 11.36 -8.72
C ARG A 5 -6.55 11.62 -9.30
N LEU A 6 -6.60 12.06 -10.55
CA LEU A 6 -7.86 12.27 -11.25
C LEU A 6 -8.53 10.92 -11.54
N ARG A 7 -9.86 10.85 -11.40
CA ARG A 7 -10.66 9.65 -11.69
C ARG A 7 -10.40 9.08 -13.10
N SER A 8 -10.08 9.93 -14.07
CA SER A 8 -9.76 9.55 -15.45
C SER A 8 -8.41 8.84 -15.60
N GLU A 9 -7.46 9.05 -14.69
CA GLU A 9 -6.10 8.49 -14.79
C GLU A 9 -6.01 7.09 -14.19
N ILE A 10 -6.90 6.77 -13.25
CA ILE A 10 -6.87 5.53 -12.48
C ILE A 10 -6.99 4.29 -13.39
N PRO A 11 -7.98 4.21 -14.33
CA PRO A 11 -8.08 3.05 -15.19
C PRO A 11 -6.84 2.86 -16.08
N ALA A 12 -6.30 3.94 -16.65
CA ALA A 12 -5.12 3.87 -17.51
C ALA A 12 -3.88 3.35 -16.76
N ALA A 13 -3.70 3.78 -15.50
CA ALA A 13 -2.64 3.30 -14.65
C ALA A 13 -2.79 1.79 -14.33
N LEU A 14 -4.00 1.35 -13.97
CA LEU A 14 -4.29 -0.06 -13.68
C LEU A 14 -4.17 -0.95 -14.92
N ILE A 15 -4.59 -0.46 -16.09
CA ILE A 15 -4.40 -1.14 -17.38
C ILE A 15 -2.91 -1.31 -17.66
N SER A 16 -2.12 -0.26 -17.48
CA SER A 16 -0.67 -0.31 -17.72
C SER A 16 0.02 -1.30 -16.79
N LEU A 17 -0.38 -1.34 -15.51
CA LEU A 17 0.09 -2.33 -14.54
C LEU A 17 -0.27 -3.76 -15.01
N GLY A 18 -1.53 -3.98 -15.36
CA GLY A 18 -2.02 -5.27 -15.83
C GLY A 18 -1.33 -5.74 -17.09
N ASP A 19 -1.19 -4.88 -18.09
CA ASP A 19 -0.51 -5.16 -19.36
C ASP A 19 0.96 -5.52 -19.13
N SER A 20 1.64 -4.84 -18.22
CA SER A 20 3.03 -5.14 -17.87
C SER A 20 3.18 -6.52 -17.23
N LEU A 21 2.27 -6.88 -16.31
CA LEU A 21 2.25 -8.20 -15.66
C LEU A 21 1.96 -9.32 -16.66
N MET A 22 1.02 -9.10 -17.57
CA MET A 22 0.70 -10.04 -18.65
C MET A 22 1.87 -10.21 -19.62
N LEU A 23 2.51 -9.11 -20.04
CA LEU A 23 3.67 -9.13 -20.94
C LEU A 23 4.86 -9.87 -20.33
N ALA A 24 5.07 -9.71 -19.02
CA ALA A 24 6.12 -10.41 -18.28
C ALA A 24 5.85 -11.92 -18.12
N GLY A 25 4.66 -12.41 -18.49
CA GLY A 25 4.27 -13.81 -18.25
C GLY A 25 4.16 -14.14 -16.76
N ALA A 26 3.81 -13.15 -15.93
CA ALA A 26 3.69 -13.33 -14.48
C ALA A 26 2.69 -14.44 -14.15
N ARG A 27 2.90 -15.14 -13.04
CA ARG A 27 1.97 -16.13 -12.48
C ARG A 27 1.65 -15.74 -11.05
N LEU A 28 0.68 -14.85 -10.90
CA LEU A 28 0.35 -14.26 -9.62
C LEU A 28 -0.24 -15.33 -8.70
N THR A 29 0.24 -15.36 -7.46
CA THR A 29 -0.35 -16.12 -6.36
C THR A 29 -1.11 -15.19 -5.41
N ILE A 30 -0.68 -13.94 -5.29
CA ILE A 30 -1.28 -12.90 -4.46
C ILE A 30 -1.42 -11.63 -5.31
N LEU A 31 -2.60 -11.02 -5.28
CA LEU A 31 -2.84 -9.68 -5.79
C LEU A 31 -3.49 -8.86 -4.69
N ASP A 32 -2.73 -7.91 -4.15
CA ASP A 32 -3.22 -6.95 -3.17
C ASP A 32 -3.24 -5.55 -3.78
N LEU A 33 -4.45 -5.00 -3.91
CA LEU A 33 -4.70 -3.62 -4.32
C LEU A 33 -5.49 -2.87 -3.26
N SER A 34 -5.44 -3.32 -2.00
CA SER A 34 -6.13 -2.66 -0.87
C SER A 34 -5.66 -1.21 -0.68
N ASP A 35 -6.53 -0.38 -0.10
CA ASP A 35 -6.26 1.03 0.24
C ASP A 35 -5.85 1.89 -0.95
N ASN A 36 -6.47 1.60 -2.09
CA ASN A 36 -6.22 2.31 -3.34
C ASN A 36 -7.41 3.12 -3.85
N ALA A 37 -8.60 3.06 -3.23
CA ALA A 37 -9.75 3.92 -3.55
C ALA A 37 -9.98 4.17 -5.07
N PHE A 38 -9.79 3.14 -5.90
CA PHE A 38 -9.80 3.30 -7.36
C PHE A 38 -11.22 3.37 -7.96
N GLY A 39 -12.25 3.15 -7.14
CA GLY A 39 -13.64 3.32 -7.55
C GLY A 39 -14.16 2.24 -8.50
N PRO A 40 -15.45 2.29 -8.88
CA PRO A 40 -16.04 1.36 -9.85
C PRO A 40 -15.34 1.39 -11.22
N ASP A 41 -14.87 2.55 -11.67
CA ASP A 41 -14.15 2.66 -12.94
C ASP A 41 -12.73 2.08 -12.87
N GLY A 42 -12.10 2.12 -11.70
CA GLY A 42 -10.80 1.47 -11.49
C GLY A 42 -10.86 -0.05 -11.65
N VAL A 43 -11.98 -0.69 -11.26
CA VAL A 43 -12.16 -2.14 -11.46
C VAL A 43 -12.07 -2.52 -12.94
N LYS A 44 -12.59 -1.68 -13.85
CA LYS A 44 -12.45 -1.88 -15.31
C LYS A 44 -10.98 -1.89 -15.73
N GLY A 45 -10.13 -1.16 -15.03
CA GLY A 45 -8.71 -1.10 -15.30
C GLY A 45 -7.97 -2.41 -14.99
N ILE A 46 -8.48 -3.23 -14.06
CA ILE A 46 -7.89 -4.54 -13.71
C ILE A 46 -8.66 -5.73 -14.30
N GLU A 47 -9.79 -5.49 -14.96
CA GLU A 47 -10.63 -6.53 -15.56
C GLU A 47 -9.83 -7.44 -16.51
N LYS A 48 -9.07 -6.84 -17.43
CA LYS A 48 -8.25 -7.59 -18.40
C LYS A 48 -7.19 -8.45 -17.71
N LEU A 49 -6.56 -7.93 -16.65
CA LEU A 49 -5.57 -8.67 -15.87
C LEU A 49 -6.20 -9.88 -15.19
N LEU A 50 -7.31 -9.69 -14.47
CA LEU A 50 -8.00 -10.74 -13.74
C LEU A 50 -8.47 -11.89 -14.65
N LYS A 51 -8.82 -11.58 -15.90
CA LYS A 51 -9.27 -12.55 -16.92
C LYS A 51 -8.14 -13.26 -17.68
N SER A 52 -6.88 -12.91 -17.39
CA SER A 52 -5.70 -13.39 -18.11
C SER A 52 -5.06 -14.58 -17.43
N SER A 53 -4.17 -15.26 -18.16
CA SER A 53 -3.36 -16.36 -17.62
C SER A 53 -2.47 -15.94 -16.45
N ALA A 54 -2.19 -14.64 -16.30
CA ALA A 54 -1.42 -14.13 -15.18
C ALA A 54 -2.10 -14.36 -13.82
N CYS A 55 -3.43 -14.52 -13.81
CA CYS A 55 -4.21 -14.75 -12.60
C CYS A 55 -4.70 -16.20 -12.44
N TYR A 56 -4.36 -17.15 -13.32
CA TYR A 56 -4.85 -18.53 -13.18
C TYR A 56 -4.32 -19.24 -11.93
N THR A 57 -3.17 -18.82 -11.42
CA THR A 57 -2.58 -19.34 -10.18
C THR A 57 -2.93 -18.53 -8.93
N LEU A 58 -3.85 -17.56 -9.05
CA LEU A 58 -4.15 -16.63 -7.98
C LEU A 58 -4.83 -17.37 -6.82
N GLN A 59 -4.24 -17.26 -5.63
CA GLN A 59 -4.71 -17.86 -4.39
C GLN A 59 -5.27 -16.80 -3.43
N GLU A 60 -4.74 -15.58 -3.48
CA GLU A 60 -5.23 -14.49 -2.64
C GLU A 60 -5.54 -13.24 -3.47
N LEU A 61 -6.74 -12.70 -3.27
CA LEU A 61 -7.18 -11.45 -3.85
C LEU A 61 -7.65 -10.50 -2.76
N ARG A 62 -6.93 -9.39 -2.59
CA ARG A 62 -7.18 -8.40 -1.55
C ARG A 62 -7.46 -7.05 -2.21
N LEU A 63 -8.67 -6.55 -1.96
CA LEU A 63 -9.25 -5.34 -2.53
C LEU A 63 -9.95 -4.54 -1.44
N ASN A 64 -9.40 -4.50 -0.23
CA ASN A 64 -10.01 -3.79 0.89
C ASN A 64 -9.97 -2.28 0.64
N ASN A 65 -11.04 -1.55 0.96
CA ASN A 65 -11.04 -0.08 0.88
C ASN A 65 -10.67 0.46 -0.52
N CYS A 66 -11.29 -0.10 -1.56
CA CYS A 66 -11.09 0.32 -2.96
C CYS A 66 -12.26 1.14 -3.52
N GLY A 67 -13.37 1.27 -2.78
CA GLY A 67 -14.54 2.05 -3.19
C GLY A 67 -15.23 1.51 -4.45
N MET A 68 -15.21 0.18 -4.67
CA MET A 68 -15.66 -0.44 -5.93
C MET A 68 -17.14 -0.20 -6.27
N GLY A 69 -18.00 -0.05 -5.26
CA GLY A 69 -19.45 0.01 -5.44
C GLY A 69 -20.06 -1.27 -6.02
N ILE A 70 -21.37 -1.25 -6.20
CA ILE A 70 -22.15 -2.35 -6.79
C ILE A 70 -21.61 -2.74 -8.18
N GLY A 71 -21.39 -1.74 -9.05
CA GLY A 71 -20.93 -1.95 -10.42
C GLY A 71 -19.55 -2.59 -10.47
N GLY A 72 -18.62 -2.14 -9.62
CA GLY A 72 -17.30 -2.74 -9.50
C GLY A 72 -17.37 -4.18 -8.99
N GLY A 73 -18.21 -4.46 -7.98
CA GLY A 73 -18.46 -5.83 -7.49
C GLY A 73 -18.94 -6.78 -8.58
N LYS A 74 -19.86 -6.34 -9.45
CA LYS A 74 -20.36 -7.13 -10.59
C LYS A 74 -19.27 -7.41 -11.64
N ILE A 75 -18.46 -6.40 -11.98
CA ILE A 75 -17.34 -6.57 -12.93
C ILE A 75 -16.30 -7.53 -12.37
N LEU A 76 -15.96 -7.40 -11.09
CA LEU A 76 -15.03 -8.28 -10.40
C LEU A 76 -15.53 -9.73 -10.44
N ALA A 77 -16.79 -9.97 -10.06
CA ALA A 77 -17.39 -11.30 -10.08
C ALA A 77 -17.37 -11.92 -11.49
N ALA A 78 -17.77 -11.18 -12.52
CA ALA A 78 -17.74 -11.65 -13.90
C ALA A 78 -16.31 -11.98 -14.37
N SER A 79 -15.32 -11.19 -13.94
CA SER A 79 -13.91 -11.43 -14.24
C SER A 79 -13.37 -12.70 -13.59
N LEU A 80 -13.74 -12.97 -12.34
CA LEU A 80 -13.38 -14.20 -11.63
C LEU A 80 -14.01 -15.43 -12.25
N VAL A 81 -15.29 -15.36 -12.65
CA VAL A 81 -15.97 -16.45 -13.37
C VAL A 81 -15.27 -16.75 -14.69
N GLU A 82 -15.01 -15.73 -15.50
CA GLU A 82 -14.33 -15.92 -16.79
C GLU A 82 -12.91 -16.47 -16.62
N CYS A 83 -12.18 -16.01 -15.59
CA CYS A 83 -10.87 -16.54 -15.23
C CYS A 83 -10.94 -18.02 -14.83
N TYR A 84 -11.89 -18.39 -13.98
CA TYR A 84 -12.15 -19.77 -13.59
C TYR A 84 -12.47 -20.65 -14.80
N GLU A 85 -13.34 -20.20 -15.71
CA GLU A 85 -13.69 -20.96 -16.92
C GLU A 85 -12.49 -21.17 -17.85
N LYS A 86 -11.66 -20.14 -18.07
CA LYS A 86 -10.49 -20.25 -18.94
C LYS A 86 -9.40 -21.13 -18.33
N SER A 87 -9.06 -20.90 -17.07
CA SER A 87 -8.09 -21.72 -16.33
C SER A 87 -8.51 -23.19 -16.23
N SER A 88 -9.81 -23.45 -16.06
CA SER A 88 -10.39 -24.81 -16.11
C SER A 88 -10.16 -25.51 -17.45
N LYS A 89 -10.30 -24.79 -18.57
CA LYS A 89 -10.04 -25.34 -19.92
C LYS A 89 -8.57 -25.69 -20.12
N GLU A 90 -7.66 -25.07 -19.36
CA GLU A 90 -6.23 -25.37 -19.37
C GLU A 90 -5.84 -26.47 -18.37
N GLY A 91 -6.81 -27.06 -17.67
CA GLY A 91 -6.62 -28.20 -16.77
C GLY A 91 -6.23 -27.82 -15.34
N ALA A 92 -6.22 -26.53 -15.01
CA ALA A 92 -5.95 -26.03 -13.66
C ALA A 92 -6.93 -24.88 -13.32
N PRO A 93 -8.15 -25.20 -12.88
CA PRO A 93 -9.13 -24.20 -12.47
C PRO A 93 -8.57 -23.22 -11.44
N LEU A 94 -8.95 -21.94 -11.57
CA LEU A 94 -8.67 -20.92 -10.57
C LEU A 94 -9.14 -21.41 -9.20
N SER A 95 -8.23 -21.39 -8.23
CA SER A 95 -8.50 -21.86 -6.87
C SER A 95 -8.13 -20.75 -5.88
N LEU A 96 -9.04 -19.79 -5.74
CA LEU A 96 -8.90 -18.73 -4.77
C LEU A 96 -9.14 -19.29 -3.36
N LYS A 97 -8.21 -19.01 -2.45
CA LYS A 97 -8.25 -19.41 -1.04
C LYS A 97 -8.64 -18.25 -0.14
N VAL A 98 -8.09 -17.06 -0.40
CA VAL A 98 -8.33 -15.87 0.42
C VAL A 98 -8.96 -14.78 -0.44
N PHE A 99 -10.11 -14.29 -0.01
CA PHE A 99 -10.77 -13.14 -0.61
C PHE A 99 -11.03 -12.06 0.43
N VAL A 100 -10.47 -10.86 0.20
CA VAL A 100 -10.66 -9.70 1.07
C VAL A 100 -11.22 -8.55 0.24
N ALA A 101 -12.39 -8.05 0.60
CA ALA A 101 -13.03 -6.93 -0.08
C ALA A 101 -13.92 -6.10 0.86
N GLY A 102 -13.43 -5.75 2.05
CA GLY A 102 -14.16 -4.86 2.95
C GLY A 102 -14.18 -3.39 2.48
N ARG A 103 -15.08 -2.58 3.03
CA ARG A 103 -15.16 -1.11 2.79
C ARG A 103 -15.29 -0.74 1.31
N ASN A 104 -16.11 -1.48 0.56
CA ASN A 104 -16.27 -1.28 -0.88
C ASN A 104 -17.68 -0.86 -1.32
N ARG A 105 -18.66 -0.79 -0.41
CA ARG A 105 -20.08 -0.54 -0.75
C ARG A 105 -20.58 -1.48 -1.86
N LEU A 106 -20.29 -2.78 -1.71
CA LEU A 106 -20.69 -3.79 -2.68
C LEU A 106 -22.22 -3.97 -2.72
N GLU A 107 -22.87 -3.77 -1.57
CA GLU A 107 -24.30 -3.97 -1.34
C GLU A 107 -24.79 -5.35 -1.82
N ASN A 108 -26.10 -5.57 -1.82
CA ASN A 108 -26.70 -6.87 -2.15
C ASN A 108 -26.31 -7.37 -3.54
N ASP A 109 -26.34 -6.47 -4.51
CA ASP A 109 -26.20 -6.79 -5.93
C ASP A 109 -24.76 -7.17 -6.28
N GLY A 110 -23.77 -6.48 -5.68
CA GLY A 110 -22.36 -6.84 -5.81
C GLY A 110 -22.04 -8.13 -5.07
N ALA A 111 -22.55 -8.29 -3.84
CA ALA A 111 -22.38 -9.51 -3.05
C ALA A 111 -23.01 -10.74 -3.71
N THR A 112 -24.19 -10.61 -4.31
CA THR A 112 -24.87 -11.70 -5.02
C THR A 112 -24.09 -12.15 -6.25
N ALA A 113 -23.49 -11.21 -7.00
CA ALA A 113 -22.62 -11.54 -8.12
C ALA A 113 -21.37 -12.30 -7.66
N LEU A 114 -20.72 -11.83 -6.59
CA LEU A 114 -19.56 -12.52 -6.00
C LEU A 114 -19.91 -13.92 -5.47
N ALA A 115 -21.08 -14.06 -4.84
CA ALA A 115 -21.57 -15.36 -4.36
C ALA A 115 -21.64 -16.42 -5.47
N GLN A 116 -22.06 -16.03 -6.68
CA GLN A 116 -22.07 -16.95 -7.84
C GLN A 116 -20.65 -17.42 -8.20
N ALA A 117 -19.67 -16.52 -8.18
CA ALA A 117 -18.27 -16.87 -8.43
C ALA A 117 -17.72 -17.79 -7.33
N PHE A 118 -18.01 -17.50 -6.06
CA PHE A 118 -17.56 -18.30 -4.91
C PHE A 118 -18.15 -19.71 -4.90
N GLN A 119 -19.42 -19.83 -5.27
CA GLN A 119 -20.10 -21.12 -5.40
C GLN A 119 -19.44 -21.98 -6.49
N MET A 120 -19.06 -21.36 -7.62
CA MET A 120 -18.43 -22.05 -8.73
C MET A 120 -17.03 -22.55 -8.40
N MET A 121 -16.24 -21.76 -7.67
CA MET A 121 -14.86 -22.11 -7.30
C MET A 121 -14.79 -23.18 -6.20
N GLY A 122 -15.58 -23.05 -5.13
CA GLY A 122 -15.63 -24.04 -4.03
C GLY A 122 -14.32 -24.24 -3.26
N SER A 123 -13.35 -23.33 -3.41
CA SER A 123 -11.99 -23.47 -2.86
C SER A 123 -11.62 -22.49 -1.74
N LEU A 124 -12.55 -21.60 -1.34
CA LEU A 124 -12.26 -20.56 -0.37
C LEU A 124 -11.98 -21.14 1.02
N GLU A 125 -10.94 -20.61 1.64
CA GLU A 125 -10.53 -20.87 3.02
C GLU A 125 -10.79 -19.64 3.91
N GLU A 126 -10.69 -18.42 3.37
CA GLU A 126 -10.86 -17.18 4.12
C GLU A 126 -11.63 -16.14 3.30
N VAL A 127 -12.70 -15.60 3.88
CA VAL A 127 -13.52 -14.53 3.28
C VAL A 127 -13.69 -13.39 4.26
N HIS A 128 -13.26 -12.21 3.85
CA HIS A 128 -13.39 -10.96 4.60
C HIS A 128 -14.12 -9.92 3.75
N MET A 129 -15.37 -9.63 4.08
CA MET A 129 -16.16 -8.60 3.41
C MET A 129 -16.86 -7.64 4.38
N PRO A 130 -16.16 -7.11 5.41
CA PRO A 130 -16.80 -6.20 6.36
C PRO A 130 -17.15 -4.85 5.73
N GLN A 131 -18.10 -4.11 6.30
CA GLN A 131 -18.40 -2.73 5.90
C GLN A 131 -18.75 -2.58 4.41
N ASN A 132 -19.68 -3.39 3.92
CA ASN A 132 -20.07 -3.36 2.50
C ASN A 132 -21.52 -2.93 2.25
N GLY A 133 -22.29 -2.65 3.30
CA GLY A 133 -23.72 -2.33 3.19
C GLY A 133 -24.52 -3.50 2.60
N ILE A 134 -24.07 -4.73 2.80
CA ILE A 134 -24.77 -5.93 2.32
C ILE A 134 -25.89 -6.21 3.31
N ASN A 135 -27.14 -6.31 2.84
CA ASN A 135 -28.26 -6.69 3.70
C ASN A 135 -28.75 -8.11 3.43
N TYR A 136 -29.84 -8.54 4.10
CA TYR A 136 -30.24 -9.96 4.16
C TYR A 136 -30.33 -10.73 2.82
N PRO A 137 -30.75 -10.16 1.67
CA PRO A 137 -30.72 -10.86 0.37
C PRO A 137 -29.29 -11.16 -0.09
N GLY A 138 -28.37 -10.20 0.06
CA GLY A 138 -26.96 -10.40 -0.25
C GLY A 138 -26.29 -11.39 0.69
N ILE A 139 -26.57 -11.29 2.00
CA ILE A 139 -26.12 -12.27 3.01
C ILE A 139 -26.66 -13.66 2.68
N THR A 140 -27.93 -13.79 2.30
CA THR A 140 -28.53 -15.07 1.89
C THR A 140 -27.84 -15.66 0.66
N ALA A 141 -27.47 -14.83 -0.33
CA ALA A 141 -26.72 -15.28 -1.49
C ALA A 141 -25.33 -15.79 -1.10
N LEU A 142 -24.60 -15.03 -0.27
CA LEU A 142 -23.30 -15.44 0.25
C LEU A 142 -23.40 -16.75 1.05
N ALA A 143 -24.39 -16.88 1.94
CA ALA A 143 -24.61 -18.10 2.72
C ALA A 143 -24.75 -19.35 1.84
N LYS A 144 -25.54 -19.27 0.76
CA LYS A 144 -25.69 -20.35 -0.22
C LYS A 144 -24.36 -20.71 -0.91
N ALA A 145 -23.56 -19.70 -1.25
CA ALA A 145 -22.25 -19.92 -1.86
C ALA A 145 -21.25 -20.57 -0.90
N MET A 146 -21.23 -20.15 0.38
CA MET A 146 -20.31 -20.69 1.38
C MET A 146 -20.50 -22.19 1.60
N GLN A 147 -21.72 -22.73 1.45
CA GLN A 147 -21.98 -24.18 1.56
C GLN A 147 -21.11 -25.04 0.63
N HIS A 148 -20.61 -24.47 -0.47
CA HIS A 148 -19.75 -25.15 -1.44
C HIS A 148 -18.26 -25.05 -1.09
N ASN A 149 -17.90 -24.18 -0.14
CA ASN A 149 -16.54 -23.90 0.30
C ASN A 149 -16.30 -24.59 1.66
N THR A 150 -16.33 -25.92 1.69
CA THR A 150 -16.25 -26.71 2.94
C THR A 150 -14.92 -26.59 3.69
N GLY A 151 -13.88 -26.09 3.01
CA GLY A 151 -12.58 -25.74 3.57
C GLY A 151 -12.53 -24.36 4.25
N LEU A 152 -13.64 -23.62 4.31
CA LEU A 152 -13.67 -22.28 4.90
C LEU A 152 -13.32 -22.33 6.40
N ARG A 153 -12.26 -21.61 6.76
CA ARG A 153 -11.71 -21.43 8.11
C ARG A 153 -12.09 -20.08 8.70
N ILE A 154 -12.13 -19.02 7.90
CA ILE A 154 -12.46 -17.67 8.38
C ILE A 154 -13.59 -17.09 7.54
N LEU A 155 -14.65 -16.64 8.22
CA LEU A 155 -15.74 -15.89 7.63
C LEU A 155 -15.98 -14.61 8.43
N ASN A 156 -15.60 -13.48 7.85
CA ASN A 156 -15.81 -12.16 8.42
C ASN A 156 -16.74 -11.35 7.52
N LEU A 157 -17.94 -11.06 8.03
CA LEU A 157 -18.95 -10.22 7.42
C LEU A 157 -19.41 -9.10 8.37
N ASN A 158 -18.58 -8.73 9.34
CA ASN A 158 -18.81 -7.66 10.31
C ASN A 158 -19.27 -6.36 9.63
N ASP A 159 -20.14 -5.60 10.29
CA ASP A 159 -20.62 -4.31 9.78
C ASP A 159 -21.29 -4.47 8.39
N ASN A 160 -22.26 -5.38 8.35
CA ASN A 160 -23.24 -5.59 7.27
C ASN A 160 -24.60 -5.91 7.89
N THR A 161 -25.69 -5.70 7.19
CA THR A 161 -27.03 -5.78 7.80
C THR A 161 -27.67 -7.16 7.64
N PHE A 162 -27.45 -8.06 8.60
CA PHE A 162 -27.94 -9.43 8.48
C PHE A 162 -29.46 -9.54 8.55
N THR A 163 -30.09 -8.86 9.51
CA THR A 163 -31.44 -9.16 10.01
C THR A 163 -31.60 -10.61 10.47
N GLU A 164 -32.72 -10.95 11.10
CA GLU A 164 -33.08 -12.34 11.43
C GLU A 164 -32.93 -13.29 10.22
N LYS A 165 -33.37 -12.85 9.03
CA LYS A 165 -33.37 -13.68 7.81
C LYS A 165 -31.95 -14.04 7.35
N GLY A 166 -31.03 -13.08 7.38
CA GLY A 166 -29.64 -13.29 6.98
C GLY A 166 -28.91 -14.18 7.97
N ALA A 167 -29.14 -13.97 9.27
CA ALA A 167 -28.58 -14.79 10.33
C ALA A 167 -29.06 -16.26 10.25
N VAL A 168 -30.36 -16.50 10.04
CA VAL A 168 -30.90 -17.85 9.82
C VAL A 168 -30.30 -18.50 8.57
N ALA A 169 -30.13 -17.76 7.47
CA ALA A 169 -29.49 -18.28 6.27
C ALA A 169 -28.03 -18.69 6.52
N MET A 170 -27.28 -17.88 7.28
CA MET A 170 -25.90 -18.21 7.67
C MET A 170 -25.84 -19.40 8.62
N ALA A 171 -26.72 -19.49 9.61
CA ALA A 171 -26.83 -20.66 10.49
C ALA A 171 -27.08 -21.95 9.71
N GLN A 172 -27.91 -21.91 8.65
CA GLN A 172 -28.09 -23.04 7.74
C GLN A 172 -26.81 -23.38 6.96
N ALA A 173 -26.06 -22.38 6.49
CA ALA A 173 -24.80 -22.58 5.78
C ALA A 173 -23.70 -23.18 6.68
N LEU A 174 -23.62 -22.71 7.94
CA LEU A 174 -22.64 -23.17 8.92
C LEU A 174 -22.68 -24.69 9.12
N LYS A 175 -23.84 -25.35 8.96
CA LYS A 175 -23.97 -26.81 9.03
C LYS A 175 -23.03 -27.55 8.05
N TYR A 176 -22.61 -26.91 6.96
CA TYR A 176 -21.71 -27.48 5.96
C TYR A 176 -20.23 -27.10 6.16
N LEU A 177 -19.93 -26.07 6.97
CA LEU A 177 -18.58 -25.51 7.14
C LEU A 177 -17.86 -26.18 8.31
N ASN A 178 -17.33 -27.39 8.11
CA ASN A 178 -16.75 -28.17 9.21
C ASN A 178 -15.33 -27.73 9.61
N SER A 179 -14.68 -26.94 8.75
CA SER A 179 -13.33 -26.41 8.99
C SER A 179 -13.33 -25.01 9.59
N ILE A 180 -14.51 -24.45 9.92
CA ILE A 180 -14.64 -23.07 10.38
C ILE A 180 -13.98 -22.89 11.75
N GLN A 181 -13.13 -21.87 11.85
CA GLN A 181 -12.32 -21.51 13.02
C GLN A 181 -12.74 -20.14 13.56
N VAL A 182 -13.02 -19.19 12.67
CA VAL A 182 -13.40 -17.82 13.05
C VAL A 182 -14.65 -17.39 12.30
N ILE A 183 -15.66 -16.98 13.06
CA ILE A 183 -16.88 -16.33 12.56
C ILE A 183 -16.91 -14.92 13.16
N ASN A 184 -17.01 -13.91 12.31
CA ASN A 184 -17.22 -12.54 12.74
C ASN A 184 -18.44 -11.92 12.05
N PHE A 185 -19.53 -11.82 12.81
CA PHE A 185 -20.78 -11.14 12.45
C PHE A 185 -21.10 -10.02 13.46
N GLY A 186 -20.07 -9.37 14.02
CA GLY A 186 -20.27 -8.21 14.89
C GLY A 186 -20.77 -6.99 14.12
N ASP A 187 -21.28 -5.98 14.82
CA ASP A 187 -21.76 -4.70 14.30
C ASP A 187 -22.73 -4.84 13.12
N CYS A 188 -23.49 -5.94 13.04
CA CYS A 188 -24.36 -6.19 11.89
C CYS A 188 -25.72 -5.46 11.99
N LEU A 189 -25.77 -4.41 12.82
CA LEU A 189 -26.92 -3.56 13.10
C LEU A 189 -27.28 -2.66 11.91
N GLU A 190 -28.57 -2.37 11.74
CA GLU A 190 -29.04 -1.27 10.92
C GLU A 190 -29.30 -0.05 11.82
N LEU A 191 -28.72 1.11 11.51
CA LEU A 191 -29.20 2.39 12.04
C LEU A 191 -30.53 2.74 11.35
N ASN A 192 -31.61 2.05 11.74
CA ASN A 192 -32.96 2.31 11.25
C ASN A 192 -33.99 1.88 12.30
N LEU A 193 -34.86 2.82 12.69
CA LEU A 193 -35.87 2.73 13.77
C LEU A 193 -37.01 1.72 13.49
N SER A 194 -36.74 0.57 12.88
CA SER A 194 -37.73 -0.45 12.52
C SER A 194 -37.08 -1.85 12.30
N PHE A 195 -36.93 -2.63 13.37
CA PHE A 195 -36.89 -4.11 13.39
C PHE A 195 -35.97 -4.84 12.37
N GLY A 196 -34.70 -4.41 12.25
CA GLY A 196 -33.70 -5.00 11.33
C GLY A 196 -32.58 -5.83 11.99
N GLU A 197 -32.66 -6.12 13.28
CA GLU A 197 -31.57 -6.68 14.10
C GLU A 197 -31.25 -8.17 13.81
N ILE A 198 -30.02 -8.61 14.16
CA ILE A 198 -29.82 -10.02 14.55
C ILE A 198 -30.48 -10.17 15.91
N THR A 199 -31.74 -10.58 15.91
CA THR A 199 -32.52 -10.79 17.13
C THR A 199 -31.90 -11.87 18.02
N GLU A 200 -32.25 -11.88 19.31
CA GLU A 200 -31.91 -12.96 20.24
C GLU A 200 -32.16 -14.35 19.62
N GLU A 201 -33.33 -14.56 19.01
CA GLU A 201 -33.68 -15.84 18.38
C GLU A 201 -32.72 -16.24 17.26
N ALA A 202 -32.30 -15.26 16.45
CA ALA A 202 -31.37 -15.46 15.35
C ALA A 202 -29.94 -15.73 15.85
N ALA A 203 -29.48 -15.01 16.87
CA ALA A 203 -28.21 -15.25 17.54
C ALA A 203 -28.16 -16.66 18.15
N LEU A 204 -29.25 -17.11 18.77
CA LEU A 204 -29.39 -18.47 19.28
C LEU A 204 -29.36 -19.52 18.16
N GLU A 205 -29.89 -19.24 16.98
CA GLU A 205 -29.81 -20.17 15.85
C GLU A 205 -28.37 -20.29 15.31
N VAL A 206 -27.62 -19.20 15.28
CA VAL A 206 -26.17 -19.24 14.98
C VAL A 206 -25.44 -20.05 16.05
N ALA A 207 -25.73 -19.83 17.34
CA ALA A 207 -25.14 -20.60 18.44
C ALA A 207 -25.42 -22.11 18.31
N ARG A 208 -26.66 -22.50 17.98
CA ARG A 208 -27.01 -23.91 17.75
C ARG A 208 -26.27 -24.50 16.55
N ALA A 209 -26.04 -23.71 15.49
CA ALA A 209 -25.36 -24.18 14.28
C ALA A 209 -23.86 -24.49 14.51
N ILE A 210 -23.25 -23.90 15.54
CA ILE A 210 -21.83 -24.11 15.85
C ILE A 210 -21.54 -25.28 16.80
N LYS A 211 -22.59 -25.92 17.35
CA LYS A 211 -22.47 -26.98 18.37
C LYS A 211 -21.43 -28.08 18.05
N ASP A 212 -21.35 -28.49 16.78
CA ASP A 212 -20.49 -29.61 16.35
C ASP A 212 -19.18 -29.12 15.69
N LYS A 213 -18.82 -27.84 15.86
CA LYS A 213 -17.62 -27.22 15.25
C LYS A 213 -16.40 -27.33 16.16
N SER A 214 -15.83 -28.52 16.19
CA SER A 214 -14.64 -28.84 17.01
C SER A 214 -13.39 -27.98 16.75
N GLN A 215 -13.32 -27.27 15.62
CA GLN A 215 -12.22 -26.38 15.26
C GLN A 215 -12.54 -24.90 15.51
N LEU A 216 -13.73 -24.56 16.00
CA LEU A 216 -14.12 -23.17 16.21
C LEU A 216 -13.33 -22.57 17.37
N GLU A 217 -12.65 -21.47 17.10
CA GLU A 217 -11.82 -20.72 18.04
C GLU A 217 -12.49 -19.41 18.45
N LYS A 218 -13.25 -18.79 17.55
CA LYS A 218 -13.93 -17.51 17.81
C LYS A 218 -15.28 -17.39 17.11
N LEU A 219 -16.30 -16.99 17.87
CA LEU A 219 -17.60 -16.49 17.43
C LEU A 219 -17.77 -15.05 17.92
N ASP A 220 -17.80 -14.10 17.01
CA ASP A 220 -18.05 -12.69 17.31
C ASP A 220 -19.47 -12.28 16.87
N LEU A 221 -20.30 -11.89 17.85
CA LEU A 221 -21.67 -11.40 17.70
C LEU A 221 -21.88 -10.06 18.41
N ASN A 222 -20.81 -9.35 18.79
CA ASN A 222 -20.89 -8.07 19.50
C ASN A 222 -21.57 -6.98 18.64
N GLY A 223 -22.22 -6.00 19.25
CA GLY A 223 -22.79 -4.84 18.54
C GLY A 223 -24.01 -5.20 17.69
N ASN A 224 -24.83 -6.16 18.13
CA ASN A 224 -26.06 -6.58 17.46
C ASN A 224 -27.35 -6.22 18.23
N CYS A 225 -27.23 -5.41 19.30
CA CYS A 225 -28.29 -5.01 20.22
C CYS A 225 -29.06 -6.19 20.83
N LEU A 226 -28.36 -7.24 21.27
CA LEU A 226 -29.00 -8.42 21.89
C LEU A 226 -29.72 -8.10 23.21
N GLY A 227 -29.29 -7.06 23.92
CA GLY A 227 -29.75 -6.71 25.25
C GLY A 227 -29.30 -7.71 26.32
N VAL A 228 -29.42 -7.32 27.59
CA VAL A 228 -28.94 -8.12 28.73
C VAL A 228 -29.53 -9.54 28.76
N ASP A 229 -30.83 -9.68 28.48
CA ASP A 229 -31.50 -10.99 28.46
C ASP A 229 -31.04 -11.85 27.28
N GLY A 230 -30.85 -11.25 26.09
CA GLY A 230 -30.37 -11.95 24.90
C GLY A 230 -28.90 -12.39 25.02
N CYS A 231 -28.04 -11.52 25.57
CA CYS A 231 -26.66 -11.85 25.93
C CYS A 231 -26.62 -13.05 26.89
N LYS A 232 -27.44 -13.03 27.94
CA LYS A 232 -27.53 -14.13 28.90
C LYS A 232 -28.02 -15.42 28.25
N ALA A 233 -29.06 -15.37 27.42
CA ALA A 233 -29.58 -16.54 26.72
C ALA A 233 -28.53 -17.15 25.77
N LEU A 234 -27.76 -16.31 25.09
CA LEU A 234 -26.65 -16.73 24.22
C LEU A 234 -25.54 -17.42 25.01
N ILE A 235 -25.13 -16.84 26.14
CA ILE A 235 -24.14 -17.43 27.05
C ILE A 235 -24.62 -18.77 27.59
N ASP A 236 -25.84 -18.83 28.16
CA ASP A 236 -26.43 -20.05 28.71
C ASP A 236 -26.52 -21.17 27.64
N SER A 237 -26.89 -20.80 26.41
CA SER A 237 -26.93 -21.71 25.26
C SER A 237 -25.56 -22.30 24.96
N LEU A 238 -24.51 -21.47 24.87
CA LEU A 238 -23.15 -21.90 24.59
C LEU A 238 -22.53 -22.69 25.74
N GLU A 239 -22.81 -22.34 27.00
CA GLU A 239 -22.41 -23.10 28.19
C GLU A 239 -23.01 -24.51 28.15
N SER A 240 -24.30 -24.64 27.80
CA SER A 240 -24.97 -25.94 27.68
C SER A 240 -24.33 -26.86 26.61
N MET A 241 -23.61 -26.26 25.66
CA MET A 241 -22.89 -26.95 24.59
C MET A 241 -21.38 -27.03 24.83
N ASN A 242 -20.88 -26.55 25.98
CA ASN A 242 -19.45 -26.44 26.31
C ASN A 242 -18.65 -25.64 25.27
N MET A 243 -19.24 -24.55 24.79
CA MET A 243 -18.70 -23.64 23.76
C MET A 243 -18.57 -22.19 24.26
N ALA A 244 -18.78 -21.90 25.55
CA ALA A 244 -18.74 -20.54 26.07
C ALA A 244 -17.40 -19.82 25.82
N GLU A 245 -16.27 -20.56 25.81
CA GLU A 245 -14.93 -20.01 25.61
C GLU A 245 -14.69 -19.46 24.19
N VAL A 246 -15.49 -19.86 23.20
CA VAL A 246 -15.33 -19.39 21.81
C VAL A 246 -16.01 -18.04 21.58
N LEU A 247 -16.87 -17.59 22.49
CA LEU A 247 -17.62 -16.34 22.34
C LEU A 247 -16.70 -15.12 22.52
N GLY A 248 -16.82 -14.14 21.63
CA GLY A 248 -16.18 -12.83 21.75
C GLY A 248 -16.79 -11.97 22.86
N SER A 249 -16.35 -10.71 22.94
CA SER A 249 -16.99 -9.72 23.83
C SER A 249 -18.45 -9.51 23.42
N LEU A 250 -19.33 -9.20 24.38
CA LEU A 250 -20.69 -8.69 24.14
C LEU A 250 -20.89 -7.31 24.79
N SER A 251 -19.79 -6.61 25.07
CA SER A 251 -19.79 -5.34 25.80
C SER A 251 -20.69 -4.28 25.19
N ASP A 252 -20.88 -4.32 23.87
CA ASP A 252 -21.62 -3.31 23.13
C ASP A 252 -23.11 -3.68 23.01
N ASP A 253 -23.50 -4.86 23.51
CA ASP A 253 -24.87 -5.37 23.58
C ASP A 253 -25.48 -5.32 24.99
N ASP A 254 -24.63 -5.18 26.03
CA ASP A 254 -25.03 -5.21 27.45
C ASP A 254 -25.62 -3.85 27.96
N GLY A 255 -25.74 -2.84 27.09
CA GLY A 255 -26.34 -1.54 27.41
C GLY A 255 -27.86 -1.50 27.22
N GLU A 256 -28.57 -0.70 28.03
CA GLU A 256 -29.95 -0.31 27.67
C GLU A 256 -29.91 0.51 26.37
N PRO A 257 -30.89 0.40 25.46
CA PRO A 257 -30.95 1.27 24.28
C PRO A 257 -30.96 2.71 24.77
N ASP A 258 -29.98 3.51 24.35
CA ASP A 258 -29.93 4.93 24.68
C ASP A 258 -31.20 5.59 24.09
N ASP A 259 -32.15 5.93 24.98
CA ASP A 259 -33.29 6.81 24.71
C ASP A 259 -32.79 8.27 24.54
N ASP A 260 -31.83 8.49 23.63
CA ASP A 260 -31.42 9.84 23.23
C ASP A 260 -32.45 10.38 22.22
N ASP A 261 -33.66 10.60 22.72
CA ASP A 261 -34.56 11.65 22.25
C ASP A 261 -33.93 13.00 22.66
N ASP A 262 -32.99 13.51 21.86
CA ASP A 262 -32.67 14.93 21.86
C ASP A 262 -33.04 15.52 20.49
N ASP A 263 -34.24 16.11 20.49
CA ASP A 263 -34.66 17.18 19.61
C ASP A 263 -33.53 18.22 19.49
N ASP A 264 -32.95 18.39 18.31
CA ASP A 264 -32.39 19.68 17.89
C ASP A 264 -32.88 19.97 16.47
N ASP A 265 -34.01 20.67 16.45
CA ASP A 265 -34.51 21.47 15.33
C ASP A 265 -33.43 22.46 14.84
N ASP A 266 -33.42 22.63 13.51
CA ASP A 266 -33.13 23.85 12.77
C ASP A 266 -31.92 24.73 13.18
N GLU A 267 -30.94 24.83 12.28
CA GLU A 267 -30.66 26.11 11.63
C GLU A 267 -29.94 25.89 10.29
N ASP A 268 -30.66 26.21 9.22
CA ASP A 268 -30.10 26.61 7.93
C ASP A 268 -29.05 27.71 8.15
N ASP A 269 -27.87 27.58 7.52
CA ASP A 269 -27.15 28.75 7.05
C ASP A 269 -26.48 28.43 5.70
N GLU A 270 -27.04 29.08 4.68
CA GLU A 270 -26.51 29.21 3.33
C GLU A 270 -25.23 30.08 3.33
N GLU A 271 -24.32 29.73 2.42
CA GLU A 271 -23.34 30.58 1.73
C GLU A 271 -22.45 31.56 2.55
N GLU A 272 -21.12 31.38 2.46
CA GLU A 272 -20.30 32.40 1.78
C GLU A 272 -18.91 31.89 1.35
N LEU A 273 -18.55 32.33 0.15
CA LEU A 273 -17.23 32.26 -0.47
C LEU A 273 -16.24 33.14 0.31
N GLY A 274 -15.08 32.61 0.68
CA GLY A 274 -13.98 33.37 1.26
C GLY A 274 -12.66 32.94 0.66
N GLU A 275 -12.10 33.81 -0.17
CA GLU A 275 -10.76 33.72 -0.76
C GLU A 275 -9.71 33.78 0.37
N GLU A 276 -8.86 32.76 0.51
CA GLU A 276 -7.68 32.87 1.37
C GLU A 276 -6.52 33.45 0.55
N GLU A 277 -6.24 34.74 0.81
CA GLU A 277 -5.02 35.43 0.43
C GLU A 277 -3.81 34.77 1.11
N ILE A 278 -2.76 34.59 0.32
CA ILE A 278 -1.45 34.12 0.76
C ILE A 278 -0.70 35.34 1.30
N GLU A 279 -0.51 35.43 2.61
CA GLU A 279 0.45 36.38 3.19
C GLU A 279 1.88 35.82 3.01
N GLU A 280 2.66 36.56 2.23
CA GLU A 280 4.09 36.40 2.04
C GLU A 280 4.83 36.96 3.27
N GLU A 281 5.49 36.10 4.05
CA GLU A 281 6.47 36.57 5.03
C GLU A 281 7.83 36.76 4.32
N GLU A 282 8.12 38.03 4.01
CA GLU A 282 9.45 38.54 3.69
C GLU A 282 10.29 38.57 4.97
N GLU A 283 11.39 37.80 5.04
CA GLU A 283 12.47 38.07 6.00
C GLU A 283 13.56 38.89 5.29
N GLU A 284 13.61 40.17 5.63
CA GLU A 284 14.70 41.09 5.30
C GLU A 284 15.95 40.77 6.12
N ASP A 285 17.07 40.65 5.41
CA ASP A 285 18.43 40.85 5.91
C ASP A 285 18.55 42.26 6.53
N ASP A 286 19.24 42.41 7.67
CA ASP A 286 20.42 43.29 7.73
C ASP A 286 21.12 43.38 9.12
N GLU A 287 22.38 43.77 8.99
CA GLU A 287 23.35 44.34 9.95
C GLU A 287 24.22 43.36 10.78
N ASP A 288 25.46 43.13 10.34
CA ASP A 288 26.67 43.98 10.46
C ASP A 288 27.20 44.09 11.91
N ASP A 289 28.31 43.41 12.17
CA ASP A 289 29.30 43.88 13.14
C ASP A 289 30.72 43.67 12.60
N LYS A 290 31.37 44.78 12.30
CA LYS A 290 32.79 44.89 12.00
C LYS A 290 33.54 45.17 13.30
N GLU A 291 34.57 44.39 13.62
CA GLU A 291 35.75 44.94 14.30
C GLU A 291 37.05 44.31 13.80
N GLU A 292 38.03 45.20 13.55
CA GLU A 292 39.36 44.92 13.05
C GLU A 292 40.34 44.45 14.15
N LYS A 293 41.17 43.48 13.76
CA LYS A 293 42.60 43.29 14.04
C LYS A 293 43.16 43.60 15.44
N THR A 294 43.75 42.57 16.05
CA THR A 294 45.14 42.67 16.56
C THR A 294 45.94 41.39 16.26
N ASP A 295 47.08 41.58 15.63
CA ASP A 295 48.16 40.60 15.44
C ASP A 295 48.91 40.45 16.76
N SER A 296 48.95 39.23 17.31
CA SER A 296 50.03 38.84 18.20
C SER A 296 50.30 37.33 18.05
N SER A 297 51.49 37.08 17.51
CA SER A 297 52.17 35.80 17.39
C SER A 297 52.17 34.97 18.68
N ILE A 298 51.47 33.83 18.67
CA ILE A 298 51.81 32.68 19.52
C ILE A 298 51.79 31.42 18.65
N LYS A 299 52.98 30.93 18.31
CA LYS A 299 53.17 29.58 17.76
C LYS A 299 52.83 28.57 18.86
N VAL A 300 51.62 28.03 18.84
CA VAL A 300 51.31 26.76 19.51
C VAL A 300 51.25 25.69 18.43
N SER A 301 52.30 24.89 18.37
CA SER A 301 52.38 23.70 17.53
C SER A 301 51.41 22.66 18.08
N THR A 302 50.25 22.51 17.45
CA THR A 302 49.41 21.32 17.61
C THR A 302 50.09 20.14 16.90
N PRO A 303 50.20 18.96 17.51
CA PRO A 303 50.70 17.78 16.82
C PRO A 303 49.76 17.43 15.66
N PRO A 304 50.27 16.94 14.52
CA PRO A 304 49.40 16.46 13.46
C PRO A 304 48.56 15.30 14.02
N SER A 305 47.24 15.50 14.09
CA SER A 305 46.29 14.44 14.40
C SER A 305 46.37 13.38 13.31
N THR A 306 46.91 12.21 13.65
CA THR A 306 47.00 11.02 12.79
C THR A 306 45.68 10.25 12.73
N ARG A 307 44.54 10.94 12.76
CA ARG A 307 43.24 10.30 12.58
C ARG A 307 43.02 10.12 11.07
N PRO A 308 42.61 8.93 10.58
CA PRO A 308 42.37 8.73 9.16
C PRO A 308 41.38 9.77 8.61
N PRO A 309 41.44 10.08 7.30
CA PRO A 309 40.45 10.95 6.68
C PRO A 309 39.04 10.43 6.98
N ASP A 310 38.21 11.25 7.61
CA ASP A 310 36.95 10.80 8.21
C ASP A 310 35.80 10.84 7.19
N VAL A 311 35.62 9.73 6.49
CA VAL A 311 34.52 9.52 5.53
C VAL A 311 33.16 9.73 6.19
N ALA A 312 32.99 9.41 7.47
CA ALA A 312 31.73 9.63 8.18
C ALA A 312 31.42 11.13 8.28
N SER A 313 32.44 11.95 8.58
CA SER A 313 32.30 13.41 8.60
C SER A 313 31.89 14.00 7.24
N PHE A 314 32.36 13.41 6.14
CA PHE A 314 31.94 13.79 4.80
C PHE A 314 30.50 13.36 4.52
N LEU A 315 30.14 12.10 4.77
CA LEU A 315 28.78 11.60 4.51
C LEU A 315 27.72 12.25 5.42
N SER A 316 28.07 12.73 6.61
CA SER A 316 27.15 13.51 7.44
C SER A 316 26.98 14.95 6.94
N PHE A 317 28.05 15.57 6.43
CA PHE A 317 28.06 16.97 6.00
C PHE A 317 28.97 17.16 4.77
N PRO A 318 28.45 16.89 3.56
CA PRO A 318 29.25 16.89 2.34
C PRO A 318 29.79 18.28 2.01
N SER A 319 31.08 18.39 1.70
CA SER A 319 31.67 19.57 1.06
C SER A 319 32.81 19.17 0.11
N PRO A 320 33.10 19.98 -0.92
CA PRO A 320 34.22 19.72 -1.83
C PRO A 320 35.54 19.51 -1.09
N ASP A 321 35.85 20.38 -0.12
CA ASP A 321 37.09 20.29 0.65
C ASP A 321 37.21 18.99 1.45
N LYS A 322 36.11 18.53 2.05
CA LYS A 322 36.10 17.28 2.81
C LYS A 322 36.31 16.07 1.89
N LEU A 323 35.68 16.06 0.71
CA LEU A 323 35.88 15.01 -0.28
C LEU A 323 37.34 14.96 -0.75
N LEU A 324 37.93 16.12 -1.04
CA LEU A 324 39.33 16.21 -1.48
C LEU A 324 40.31 15.79 -0.39
N LYS A 325 40.06 16.15 0.88
CA LYS A 325 40.85 15.76 2.06
C LYS A 325 40.92 14.25 2.29
N LEU A 326 40.03 13.45 1.71
CA LEU A 326 40.12 11.99 1.75
C LEU A 326 41.33 11.42 0.97
N GLY A 327 41.97 12.25 0.13
CA GLY A 327 43.15 11.89 -0.66
C GLY A 327 42.87 10.83 -1.73
N ASP A 328 43.93 10.30 -2.35
CA ASP A 328 43.83 9.44 -3.54
C ASP A 328 43.07 8.12 -3.31
N ARG A 329 42.90 7.70 -2.05
CA ARG A 329 42.13 6.50 -1.67
C ARG A 329 40.66 6.79 -1.38
N ARG A 330 40.16 8.00 -1.64
CA ARG A 330 38.78 8.43 -1.33
C ARG A 330 37.71 7.43 -1.77
N ALA A 331 37.80 6.94 -3.00
CA ALA A 331 36.79 6.07 -3.58
C ALA A 331 36.73 4.71 -2.86
N MET A 332 37.89 4.14 -2.51
CA MET A 332 38.00 2.93 -1.70
C MET A 332 37.49 3.14 -0.28
N LEU A 333 37.87 4.24 0.37
CA LEU A 333 37.47 4.52 1.75
C LEU A 333 35.94 4.72 1.89
N ILE A 334 35.33 5.41 0.93
CA ILE A 334 33.86 5.57 0.87
C ILE A 334 33.19 4.21 0.67
N GLU A 335 33.69 3.43 -0.30
CA GLU A 335 33.16 2.11 -0.66
C GLU A 335 33.31 1.05 0.45
N GLU A 336 34.33 1.15 1.29
CA GLU A 336 34.53 0.30 2.47
C GLU A 336 33.59 0.67 3.62
N GLN A 337 33.22 1.95 3.77
CA GLN A 337 32.38 2.41 4.87
C GLN A 337 30.88 2.32 4.55
N VAL A 338 30.49 2.44 3.29
CA VAL A 338 29.08 2.32 2.87
C VAL A 338 28.72 0.85 2.73
N ASP A 339 27.72 0.42 3.49
CA ASP A 339 27.12 -0.90 3.34
C ASP A 339 26.31 -0.96 2.04
N VAL A 340 26.97 -1.40 0.96
CA VAL A 340 26.36 -1.53 -0.37
C VAL A 340 25.32 -2.66 -0.45
N SER A 341 25.15 -3.49 0.58
CA SER A 341 24.04 -4.45 0.62
C SER A 341 22.70 -3.76 0.93
N ASP A 342 22.77 -2.58 1.56
CA ASP A 342 21.64 -1.74 1.89
C ASP A 342 21.43 -0.68 0.78
N VAL A 343 20.35 -0.85 0.03
CA VAL A 343 20.01 0.02 -1.10
C VAL A 343 19.75 1.46 -0.67
N THR A 344 19.15 1.67 0.50
CA THR A 344 18.84 3.02 1.00
C THR A 344 20.13 3.74 1.35
N LYS A 345 21.04 3.10 2.10
CA LYS A 345 22.35 3.69 2.42
C LYS A 345 23.18 3.97 1.17
N THR A 346 23.13 3.07 0.19
CA THR A 346 23.83 3.25 -1.09
C THR A 346 23.30 4.47 -1.85
N THR A 347 21.97 4.63 -1.93
CA THR A 347 21.33 5.77 -2.59
C THR A 347 21.63 7.08 -1.86
N GLU A 348 21.57 7.10 -0.53
CA GLU A 348 21.94 8.27 0.26
C GLU A 348 23.40 8.66 0.06
N ALA A 349 24.32 7.70 0.07
CA ALA A 349 25.75 7.95 -0.16
C ALA A 349 25.98 8.51 -1.57
N PHE A 350 25.32 7.94 -2.60
CA PHE A 350 25.36 8.48 -3.96
C PHE A 350 24.91 9.96 -4.00
N LEU A 351 23.77 10.30 -3.40
CA LEU A 351 23.27 11.68 -3.37
C LEU A 351 24.21 12.61 -2.59
N LYS A 352 24.74 12.18 -1.45
CA LYS A 352 25.71 12.95 -0.65
C LYS A 352 26.99 13.24 -1.43
N ILE A 353 27.54 12.26 -2.16
CA ILE A 353 28.72 12.45 -3.01
C ILE A 353 28.38 13.36 -4.20
N ALA A 354 27.25 13.15 -4.86
CA ALA A 354 26.83 13.94 -6.01
C ALA A 354 26.48 15.40 -5.65
N SER A 355 26.07 15.67 -4.40
CA SER A 355 25.71 17.01 -3.94
C SER A 355 26.87 18.02 -3.99
N VAL A 356 28.12 17.54 -3.93
CA VAL A 356 29.32 18.39 -3.98
C VAL A 356 29.90 18.52 -5.40
N TYR A 357 29.23 17.97 -6.42
CA TYR A 357 29.64 18.10 -7.82
C TYR A 357 29.69 19.57 -8.24
N LYS A 358 30.77 19.95 -8.94
CA LYS A 358 30.98 21.29 -9.49
C LYS A 358 31.53 21.18 -10.91
N GLU A 359 30.74 21.59 -11.91
CA GLU A 359 31.11 21.49 -13.33
C GLU A 359 32.41 22.24 -13.66
N GLU A 360 32.62 23.41 -13.03
CA GLU A 360 33.76 24.29 -13.28
C GLU A 360 35.04 23.86 -12.55
N ASN A 361 34.94 22.99 -11.54
CA ASN A 361 36.10 22.51 -10.78
C ASN A 361 36.42 21.08 -11.20
N SER A 362 37.43 20.92 -12.07
CA SER A 362 37.83 19.63 -12.63
C SER A 362 38.30 18.62 -11.59
N GLU A 363 38.95 19.08 -10.51
CA GLU A 363 39.45 18.21 -9.45
C GLU A 363 38.28 17.63 -8.63
N VAL A 364 37.35 18.49 -8.20
CA VAL A 364 36.16 18.07 -7.45
C VAL A 364 35.27 17.20 -8.32
N LYS A 365 35.06 17.58 -9.59
CA LYS A 365 34.32 16.78 -10.57
C LYS A 365 34.90 15.38 -10.71
N ALA A 366 36.20 15.26 -10.93
CA ALA A 366 36.87 13.96 -11.05
C ALA A 366 36.73 13.14 -9.75
N ALA A 367 36.92 13.76 -8.59
CA ALA A 367 36.79 13.11 -7.29
C ALA A 367 35.37 12.57 -7.03
N VAL A 368 34.34 13.32 -7.42
CA VAL A 368 32.93 12.90 -7.32
C VAL A 368 32.66 11.70 -8.22
N LEU A 369 33.01 11.79 -9.51
CA LEU A 369 32.71 10.74 -10.49
C LEU A 369 33.45 9.43 -10.15
N ASP A 370 34.73 9.50 -9.78
CA ASP A 370 35.51 8.33 -9.36
C ASP A 370 34.92 7.66 -8.10
N SER A 371 34.52 8.46 -7.10
CA SER A 371 33.90 7.93 -5.88
C SER A 371 32.55 7.26 -6.15
N ILE A 372 31.74 7.85 -7.03
CA ILE A 372 30.43 7.31 -7.42
C ILE A 372 30.59 6.03 -8.23
N ASP A 373 31.51 6.01 -9.19
CA ASP A 373 31.75 4.81 -10.01
C ASP A 373 32.22 3.64 -9.16
N ASN A 374 33.11 3.87 -8.18
CA ASN A 374 33.56 2.78 -7.31
C ASN A 374 32.42 2.25 -6.42
N LEU A 375 31.64 3.16 -5.81
CA LEU A 375 30.50 2.80 -4.97
C LEU A 375 29.45 2.01 -5.75
N LEU A 376 28.99 2.55 -6.89
CA LEU A 376 27.89 1.95 -7.65
C LEU A 376 28.35 0.72 -8.42
N ARG A 377 29.59 0.66 -8.93
CA ARG A 377 30.11 -0.55 -9.55
C ARG A 377 30.12 -1.72 -8.56
N LYS A 378 30.58 -1.51 -7.33
CA LYS A 378 30.50 -2.56 -6.28
C LYS A 378 29.06 -2.95 -5.97
N ALA A 379 28.17 -1.97 -5.84
CA ALA A 379 26.75 -2.23 -5.56
C ALA A 379 26.11 -3.07 -6.69
N PHE A 380 26.13 -2.61 -7.94
CA PHE A 380 25.46 -3.28 -9.06
C PHE A 380 26.12 -4.60 -9.49
N THR A 381 27.40 -4.83 -9.16
CA THR A 381 28.05 -6.13 -9.39
C THR A 381 27.84 -7.13 -8.25
N SER A 382 27.26 -6.69 -7.12
CA SER A 382 26.92 -7.57 -6.00
C SER A 382 25.64 -8.37 -6.30
N PRO A 383 25.66 -9.73 -6.18
CA PRO A 383 24.49 -10.56 -6.49
C PRO A 383 23.26 -10.28 -5.63
N SER A 384 23.44 -9.74 -4.42
CA SER A 384 22.34 -9.41 -3.51
C SER A 384 21.73 -8.03 -3.77
N PHE A 385 22.35 -7.21 -4.62
CA PHE A 385 21.91 -5.85 -4.86
C PHE A 385 20.84 -5.80 -5.95
N GLN A 386 19.64 -5.37 -5.56
CA GLN A 386 18.52 -5.26 -6.48
C GLN A 386 18.52 -3.88 -7.13
N GLY A 387 19.07 -3.77 -8.34
CA GLY A 387 19.24 -2.50 -9.04
C GLY A 387 17.96 -1.69 -9.24
N TYR A 388 16.80 -2.35 -9.38
CA TYR A 388 15.51 -1.67 -9.47
C TYR A 388 15.10 -0.98 -8.15
N ASN A 389 15.51 -1.52 -7.00
CA ASN A 389 15.27 -0.87 -5.70
C ASN A 389 16.10 0.42 -5.57
N PHE A 390 17.30 0.47 -6.15
CA PHE A 390 18.13 1.68 -6.15
C PHE A 390 17.42 2.82 -6.89
N VAL A 391 16.87 2.54 -8.08
CA VAL A 391 16.13 3.55 -8.85
C VAL A 391 14.90 4.02 -8.09
N SER A 392 14.11 3.10 -7.51
CA SER A 392 12.95 3.46 -6.69
C SER A 392 13.34 4.32 -5.48
N SER A 393 14.38 3.92 -4.74
CA SER A 393 14.93 4.68 -3.61
C SER A 393 15.41 6.07 -4.04
N LEU A 394 16.07 6.17 -5.20
CA LEU A 394 16.53 7.42 -5.77
C LEU A 394 15.35 8.33 -6.13
N LEU A 395 14.32 7.81 -6.78
CA LEU A 395 13.11 8.56 -7.11
C LEU A 395 12.38 9.05 -5.86
N VAL A 396 12.34 8.25 -4.78
CA VAL A 396 11.80 8.66 -3.47
C VAL A 396 12.61 9.83 -2.92
N LEU A 397 13.94 9.68 -2.81
CA LEU A 397 14.80 10.69 -2.19
C LEU A 397 14.86 11.98 -3.01
N LEU A 398 14.69 11.91 -4.33
CA LEU A 398 14.54 13.08 -5.19
C LEU A 398 13.14 13.72 -5.14
N GLY A 399 12.18 13.15 -4.40
CA GLY A 399 10.81 13.66 -4.28
C GLY A 399 9.93 13.42 -5.52
N LEU A 400 10.28 12.42 -6.34
CA LEU A 400 9.59 12.10 -7.61
C LEU A 400 8.51 11.03 -7.45
N ILE A 401 8.63 10.19 -6.42
CA ILE A 401 7.59 9.26 -5.97
C ILE A 401 7.46 9.32 -4.45
N LYS A 402 6.29 8.95 -3.93
CA LYS A 402 6.06 8.81 -2.49
C LYS A 402 6.66 7.50 -2.00
N SER A 403 7.24 7.54 -0.80
CA SER A 403 7.62 6.35 -0.06
C SER A 403 6.44 5.81 0.74
N GLU A 404 6.40 4.49 0.93
CA GLU A 404 5.49 3.85 1.90
C GLU A 404 5.90 4.21 3.34
N GLU A 405 7.20 4.35 3.58
CA GLU A 405 7.76 4.88 4.82
C GLU A 405 7.83 6.41 4.79
N LYS A 406 7.81 7.10 5.94
CA LYS A 406 7.92 8.57 6.03
C LYS A 406 9.35 9.09 5.75
N VAL A 407 9.87 8.82 4.56
CA VAL A 407 11.19 9.27 4.10
C VAL A 407 11.12 10.72 3.61
N LYS A 408 12.00 11.58 4.13
CA LYS A 408 12.08 12.99 3.72
C LYS A 408 12.94 13.11 2.44
N PRO A 409 12.42 13.70 1.35
CA PRO A 409 13.23 13.98 0.16
C PRO A 409 14.41 14.91 0.46
N VAL A 410 15.49 14.77 -0.29
CA VAL A 410 16.64 15.68 -0.24
C VAL A 410 16.35 16.97 -1.03
N HIS A 411 17.02 18.06 -0.69
CA HIS A 411 17.04 19.24 -1.55
C HIS A 411 17.84 18.92 -2.82
N VAL A 412 17.16 18.89 -3.97
CA VAL A 412 17.79 18.48 -5.24
C VAL A 412 18.67 19.62 -5.77
N VAL A 413 19.93 19.30 -6.04
CA VAL A 413 20.90 20.21 -6.66
C VAL A 413 21.36 19.67 -8.03
N PRO A 414 21.85 20.53 -8.96
CA PRO A 414 22.23 20.10 -10.31
C PRO A 414 23.23 18.93 -10.32
N GLY A 415 24.13 18.89 -9.34
CA GLY A 415 25.11 17.84 -9.15
C GLY A 415 24.52 16.42 -9.08
N HIS A 416 23.34 16.25 -8.48
CA HIS A 416 22.65 14.96 -8.43
C HIS A 416 22.33 14.44 -9.84
N LEU A 417 21.79 15.31 -10.70
CA LEU A 417 21.39 14.93 -12.06
C LEU A 417 22.59 14.80 -12.99
N GLN A 418 23.64 15.62 -12.82
CA GLN A 418 24.88 15.52 -13.59
C GLN A 418 25.66 14.24 -13.27
N ALA A 419 25.74 13.87 -11.99
CA ALA A 419 26.32 12.60 -11.59
C ALA A 419 25.50 11.41 -12.10
N LEU A 420 24.16 11.49 -12.02
CA LEU A 420 23.29 10.46 -12.59
C LEU A 420 23.48 10.33 -14.10
N GLU A 421 23.64 11.45 -14.83
CA GLU A 421 23.93 11.47 -16.26
C GLU A 421 25.24 10.76 -16.62
N HIS A 422 26.26 10.85 -15.76
CA HIS A 422 27.50 10.08 -15.90
C HIS A 422 27.25 8.59 -15.65
N VAL A 423 26.57 8.25 -14.56
CA VAL A 423 26.33 6.87 -14.10
C VAL A 423 25.54 6.06 -15.13
N VAL A 424 24.49 6.61 -15.72
CA VAL A 424 23.64 5.88 -16.68
C VAL A 424 24.37 5.47 -17.96
N ARG A 425 25.53 6.09 -18.24
CA ARG A 425 26.38 5.74 -19.40
C ARG A 425 27.37 4.61 -19.09
N GLN A 426 27.51 4.23 -17.83
CA GLN A 426 28.48 3.22 -17.41
C GLN A 426 27.98 1.81 -17.68
N ASP A 427 28.92 0.91 -17.90
CA ASP A 427 28.68 -0.51 -18.20
C ASP A 427 28.02 -1.27 -17.05
N TYR A 428 28.21 -0.82 -15.81
CA TYR A 428 27.62 -1.43 -14.62
C TYR A 428 26.16 -1.00 -14.38
N PHE A 429 25.65 0.04 -15.04
CA PHE A 429 24.31 0.54 -14.78
C PHE A 429 23.25 -0.28 -15.53
N PRO A 430 22.17 -0.73 -14.87
CA PRO A 430 21.17 -1.59 -15.49
C PRO A 430 20.40 -0.84 -16.57
N GLN A 431 20.45 -1.35 -17.81
CA GLN A 431 19.82 -0.71 -18.97
C GLN A 431 18.29 -0.66 -18.85
N GLU A 432 17.69 -1.60 -18.13
CA GLU A 432 16.24 -1.62 -17.87
C GLU A 432 15.80 -0.40 -17.06
N SER A 433 16.69 0.12 -16.21
CA SER A 433 16.45 1.28 -15.34
C SER A 433 16.40 2.61 -16.09
N VAL A 434 17.03 2.67 -17.28
CA VAL A 434 17.04 3.88 -18.14
C VAL A 434 15.62 4.30 -18.50
N THR A 435 14.77 3.35 -18.87
CA THR A 435 13.38 3.62 -19.28
C THR A 435 12.56 4.20 -18.12
N VAL A 436 12.76 3.70 -16.90
CA VAL A 436 12.09 4.21 -15.70
C VAL A 436 12.54 5.64 -15.40
N LEU A 437 13.85 5.89 -15.37
CA LEU A 437 14.39 7.23 -15.16
C LEU A 437 13.91 8.21 -16.23
N GLN A 438 13.87 7.80 -17.50
CA GLN A 438 13.37 8.64 -18.59
C GLN A 438 11.92 9.07 -18.35
N ALA A 439 11.05 8.14 -17.93
CA ALA A 439 9.66 8.43 -17.66
C ALA A 439 9.51 9.51 -16.57
N PHE A 440 10.26 9.39 -15.46
CA PHE A 440 10.19 10.38 -14.38
C PHE A 440 10.88 11.70 -14.72
N MET A 441 12.01 11.66 -15.41
CA MET A 441 12.70 12.88 -15.84
C MET A 441 11.84 13.68 -16.82
N SER A 442 11.03 13.04 -17.66
CA SER A 442 10.16 13.74 -18.63
C SER A 442 9.01 14.52 -17.98
N ARG A 443 8.64 14.21 -16.73
CA ARG A 443 7.52 14.84 -16.01
C ARG A 443 7.92 16.14 -15.33
N ASN A 444 7.06 17.15 -15.39
CA ASN A 444 7.23 18.36 -14.60
C ASN A 444 7.03 18.03 -13.11
N ASN A 445 8.01 18.42 -12.30
CA ASN A 445 8.01 18.23 -10.85
C ASN A 445 8.74 19.40 -10.21
N LYS A 446 8.10 20.03 -9.21
CA LYS A 446 8.64 21.17 -8.44
C LYS A 446 10.03 20.87 -7.86
N ALA A 447 10.29 19.63 -7.45
CA ALA A 447 11.57 19.21 -6.90
C ALA A 447 12.75 19.36 -7.87
N LEU A 448 12.49 19.41 -9.19
CA LEU A 448 13.54 19.52 -10.22
C LEU A 448 13.59 20.91 -10.88
N GLU A 449 12.76 21.87 -10.47
CA GLU A 449 12.66 23.19 -11.13
C GLU A 449 13.98 23.97 -11.08
N SER A 450 14.68 23.94 -9.93
CA SER A 450 15.99 24.55 -9.74
C SER A 450 17.11 23.90 -10.59
N CYS A 451 16.85 22.74 -11.19
CA CYS A 451 17.84 21.91 -11.87
C CYS A 451 17.56 21.75 -13.38
N GLY A 452 16.79 22.66 -13.99
CA GLY A 452 16.28 22.53 -15.37
C GLY A 452 17.34 22.17 -16.43
N ASN A 453 18.51 22.83 -16.42
CA ASN A 453 19.58 22.55 -17.39
C ASN A 453 20.15 21.12 -17.23
N ALA A 454 20.42 20.70 -15.99
CA ALA A 454 20.93 19.36 -15.72
C ALA A 454 19.88 18.29 -16.03
N ARG A 455 18.61 18.56 -15.75
CA ARG A 455 17.47 17.70 -16.13
C ARG A 455 17.39 17.50 -17.65
N ASN A 456 17.51 18.58 -18.44
CA ASN A 456 17.46 18.50 -19.90
C ASN A 456 18.64 17.71 -20.48
N SER A 457 19.83 17.86 -19.92
CA SER A 457 21.03 17.11 -20.31
C SER A 457 20.87 15.61 -20.01
N LEU A 458 20.36 15.29 -18.81
CA LEU A 458 20.05 13.91 -18.42
C LEU A 458 18.97 13.29 -19.30
N GLN A 459 17.86 13.98 -19.57
CA GLN A 459 16.82 13.51 -20.50
C GLN A 459 17.39 13.21 -21.89
N SER A 460 18.18 14.13 -22.44
CA SER A 460 18.82 13.95 -23.76
C SER A 460 19.77 12.76 -23.78
N THR A 461 20.37 12.43 -22.64
CA THR A 461 21.23 11.26 -22.50
C THR A 461 20.42 9.97 -22.43
N LEU A 462 19.41 9.92 -21.57
CA LEU A 462 18.51 8.77 -21.42
C LEU A 462 17.82 8.41 -22.74
N GLN A 463 17.43 9.41 -23.54
CA GLN A 463 16.87 9.19 -24.88
C GLN A 463 17.85 8.52 -25.85
N ARG A 464 19.15 8.86 -25.78
CA ARG A 464 20.19 8.34 -26.68
C ARG A 464 20.61 6.91 -26.35
N ILE A 465 20.59 6.55 -25.06
CA ILE A 465 21.05 5.23 -24.57
C ILE A 465 19.89 4.25 -24.36
N ARG A 466 18.65 4.67 -24.65
CA ARG A 466 17.48 3.81 -24.47
C ARG A 466 17.65 2.54 -25.32
N PRO A 467 17.48 1.34 -24.74
CA PRO A 467 17.51 0.12 -25.53
C PRO A 467 16.39 0.15 -26.58
N GLU A 468 16.72 -0.22 -27.83
CA GLU A 468 15.71 -0.49 -28.85
C GLU A 468 14.88 -1.69 -28.36
N GLY A 469 13.58 -1.45 -28.16
CA GLY A 469 12.66 -2.38 -27.52
C GLY A 469 12.29 -3.59 -28.36
#